data_AF-A0A8R2NJG5-F1
#
_entry.id   AF-A0A8R2NJG5-F1
#
_cell.length_a   1.000
_cell.length_b   1.000
_cell.length_c   1.000
_cell.angle_alpha   90.00
_cell.angle_beta   90.00
_cell.angle_gamma   90.00
#
_symmetry.space_group_name_H-M   'P 1'
#
loop_
_entity.id
_entity.type
_entity.pdbx_description
1 polymer ?
#
loop_
_entity_poly.entity_id
_entity_poly.type
_entity_poly.pdbx_seq_one_letter_code
_entity_poly.pdbx_strand_id
1 'polypeptide(L)'
;MNNYRAKNTEKCPDQISEDAGGRPPLFSSHSECTPISHQIHRKLPSMSIGRNYRLRLDKKLREINKLNETTMSIKILDEDRHLLHCPRQKSKSKIKKPHKTNTTTPDYKFPGVVPLADVLSGKYHKNKAKQREQEKIAKKIKNTMIKAQILPTNFIGPSLHACNAMSPDEQLNVLRGMWKKQENVEISMRKEDIETIKYYLNEGIPSDFYNPFPEQVLENIKENRIEPNLLKKYYFVTAYMESEIRQNYDTACKTIILNYLLMDPDELNRIGITNYYRPDYSTMQIRGPIPWHQTAITQRDQLRHNLYIFNDTILMLNTIWKKYSKGYIFSIENLKKEGLPITPSSLQDFLDKSCDKFRNKLVNEWIAECAELFLKTKESYRDLLLTHGINETKYKIKKFFDCVATIMSRQLRQIVFKSLKQFMKTILEYKNGNVIDSEYKDKMFINLPFFILRAVVPNQNSIQISFEPTREECLNLLLSIPRKIIKTVQDIPRVEQLLLTKQLKGDSTMVLKNIYETEEDVQNMLIEVGNVLENNFPGPETYITCYKSYYYLLNGTETKAFDKFFSSDPFPLLNEFNEWVIKFMTINEDILKLRDRVELNLITLDVSEQIISG
;
A
#
# COMPACT_ATOMS: atom_id res chain seq x y z
N MET A 1 67.22 12.76 -42.50
CA MET A 1 67.15 11.77 -43.59
C MET A 1 65.87 12.02 -44.37
N ASN A 2 66.05 12.48 -45.63
CA ASN A 2 65.22 12.34 -46.84
C ASN A 2 63.70 12.60 -46.78
N ASN A 3 63.05 13.31 -47.70
CA ASN A 3 63.44 14.14 -48.85
C ASN A 3 62.17 14.82 -49.45
N TYR A 4 62.30 16.10 -49.84
CA TYR A 4 61.77 16.78 -51.07
C TYR A 4 60.25 16.95 -51.30
N ARG A 5 59.74 18.22 -51.36
CA ARG A 5 59.48 19.13 -52.55
C ARG A 5 58.31 18.62 -53.44
N ALA A 6 57.33 19.41 -53.90
CA ALA A 6 57.35 20.74 -54.54
C ALA A 6 55.93 21.38 -54.51
N LYS A 7 55.77 22.70 -54.27
CA LYS A 7 55.41 23.79 -55.22
C LYS A 7 54.35 23.46 -56.30
N ASN A 8 53.28 24.25 -56.30
CA ASN A 8 52.64 24.98 -57.44
C ASN A 8 51.49 25.82 -56.83
N THR A 9 51.62 27.13 -56.55
CA THR A 9 51.41 28.27 -57.48
C THR A 9 50.44 28.01 -58.62
N GLU A 10 49.16 28.33 -58.41
CA GLU A 10 48.29 28.85 -59.47
C GLU A 10 47.54 30.07 -58.94
N LYS A 11 47.60 31.14 -59.75
CA LYS A 11 47.03 32.47 -59.51
C LYS A 11 45.50 32.40 -59.58
N CYS A 12 44.86 33.33 -58.88
CA CYS A 12 43.48 33.74 -59.09
C CYS A 12 43.13 33.86 -60.58
N PRO A 13 41.96 33.40 -61.01
CA PRO A 13 41.20 34.12 -62.01
C PRO A 13 40.27 35.10 -61.27
N ASP A 14 40.62 36.39 -61.38
CA ASP A 14 39.64 37.46 -61.32
C ASP A 14 38.57 37.19 -62.40
N GLN A 15 37.44 36.63 -62.01
CA GLN A 15 36.20 36.69 -62.78
C GLN A 15 35.05 36.90 -61.81
N ILE A 16 34.90 38.15 -61.37
CA ILE A 16 33.59 38.72 -61.09
C ILE A 16 32.91 38.78 -62.46
N SER A 17 32.11 37.78 -62.82
CA SER A 17 31.12 37.97 -63.88
C SER A 17 29.97 38.75 -63.25
N GLU A 18 29.99 40.05 -63.47
CA GLU A 18 28.77 40.86 -63.50
C GLU A 18 27.86 40.24 -64.58
N ASP A 19 26.86 39.47 -64.18
CA ASP A 19 25.54 39.50 -64.81
C ASP A 19 24.50 38.67 -64.03
N ALA A 20 23.31 39.28 -63.89
CA ALA A 20 22.05 38.76 -63.34
C ALA A 20 21.95 38.53 -61.82
N GLY A 21 21.61 39.58 -61.05
CA GLY A 21 20.65 39.55 -59.93
C GLY A 21 20.67 38.42 -58.89
N GLY A 22 21.76 37.68 -58.72
CA GLY A 22 21.84 36.48 -57.91
C GLY A 22 22.24 36.77 -56.47
N ARG A 23 21.43 36.33 -55.51
CA ARG A 23 21.78 36.36 -54.08
C ARG A 23 22.98 35.43 -53.82
N PRO A 24 23.92 35.79 -52.91
CA PRO A 24 25.14 35.02 -52.70
C PRO A 24 24.85 33.57 -52.24
N PRO A 25 25.58 32.54 -52.72
CA PRO A 25 25.34 31.17 -52.29
C PRO A 25 25.63 31.00 -50.78
N LEU A 26 24.76 30.27 -50.08
CA LEU A 26 24.91 30.03 -48.63
C LEU A 26 26.21 29.28 -48.29
N PHE A 27 26.62 28.35 -49.15
CA PHE A 27 27.82 27.53 -48.98
C PHE A 27 28.74 27.73 -50.20
N SER A 28 30.02 28.06 -49.99
CA SER A 28 31.02 28.19 -51.06
C SER A 28 32.04 27.05 -50.97
N SER A 29 32.67 26.68 -52.08
CA SER A 29 33.68 25.60 -52.17
C SER A 29 34.97 25.85 -51.35
N HIS A 30 35.08 27.00 -50.68
CA HIS A 30 36.17 27.34 -49.77
C HIS A 30 35.76 27.35 -48.28
N SER A 31 34.51 27.00 -47.94
CA SER A 31 34.13 26.79 -46.54
C SER A 31 34.29 25.31 -46.15
N GLU A 32 35.52 24.81 -46.10
CA GLU A 32 35.81 23.67 -45.23
C GLU A 32 35.61 24.15 -43.80
N CYS A 33 34.45 23.80 -43.23
CA CYS A 33 34.00 24.18 -41.90
C CYS A 33 35.07 23.91 -40.84
N THR A 34 35.85 24.92 -40.47
CA THR A 34 36.49 24.94 -39.16
C THR A 34 35.39 25.01 -38.09
N PRO A 35 35.31 24.06 -37.15
CA PRO A 35 34.30 24.09 -36.11
C PRO A 35 34.48 25.34 -35.24
N ILE A 36 33.37 26.06 -35.02
CA ILE A 36 33.22 27.30 -34.24
C ILE A 36 33.69 27.06 -32.79
N SER A 37 35.00 27.09 -32.57
CA SER A 37 35.65 26.98 -31.27
C SER A 37 36.52 28.19 -30.95
N HIS A 38 36.71 29.10 -31.90
CA HIS A 38 37.59 30.26 -31.75
C HIS A 38 36.97 31.55 -32.32
N GLN A 39 35.82 31.97 -31.81
CA GLN A 39 35.42 33.38 -31.87
C GLN A 39 34.76 33.81 -30.55
N ILE A 40 35.10 35.01 -30.09
CA ILE A 40 35.23 35.44 -28.69
C ILE A 40 33.88 35.79 -27.99
N HIS A 41 32.72 35.51 -28.59
CA HIS A 41 31.43 35.90 -28.02
C HIS A 41 30.72 34.76 -27.25
N ARG A 42 31.02 34.70 -25.95
CA ARG A 42 30.21 34.21 -24.79
C ARG A 42 29.41 32.90 -24.96
N LYS A 43 29.94 31.80 -24.41
CA LYS A 43 29.12 30.66 -23.93
C LYS A 43 28.35 31.06 -22.66
N LEU A 44 27.02 30.96 -22.68
CA LEU A 44 26.18 31.04 -21.48
C LEU A 44 26.21 29.69 -20.70
N PRO A 45 26.20 29.70 -19.35
CA PRO A 45 26.25 28.49 -18.51
C PRO A 45 25.13 27.46 -18.77
N SER A 46 23.99 27.89 -19.33
CA SER A 46 22.87 27.01 -19.71
C SER A 46 23.23 26.01 -20.82
N MET A 47 24.29 26.28 -21.59
CA MET A 47 24.67 25.49 -22.77
C MET A 47 25.59 24.30 -22.47
N SER A 48 26.21 24.21 -21.28
CA SER A 48 27.08 23.06 -20.92
C SER A 48 26.43 22.05 -19.97
N ILE A 49 25.44 22.47 -19.16
CA ILE A 49 24.87 21.62 -18.11
C ILE A 49 23.61 20.88 -18.60
N GLY A 50 22.86 21.45 -19.54
CA GLY A 50 21.56 20.89 -19.98
C GLY A 50 21.63 19.58 -20.78
N ARG A 51 22.78 19.25 -21.40
CA ARG A 51 22.89 18.10 -22.31
C ARG A 51 23.01 16.75 -21.59
N ASN A 52 23.60 16.72 -20.39
CA ASN A 52 23.82 15.48 -19.63
C ASN A 52 22.63 15.06 -18.77
N TYR A 53 21.72 15.98 -18.41
CA TYR A 53 20.61 15.69 -17.50
C TYR A 53 19.26 15.42 -18.19
N ARG A 54 19.06 15.86 -19.45
CA ARG A 54 17.77 15.72 -20.16
C ARG A 54 17.45 14.27 -20.56
N LEU A 55 18.42 13.54 -21.11
CA LEU A 55 18.23 12.16 -21.59
C LEU A 55 17.89 11.17 -20.47
N ARG A 56 18.46 11.37 -19.27
CA ARG A 56 18.21 10.52 -18.11
C ARG A 56 16.85 10.78 -17.47
N LEU A 57 16.42 12.05 -17.44
CA LEU A 57 15.12 12.44 -16.90
C LEU A 57 13.97 12.02 -17.82
N ASP A 58 14.13 12.18 -19.14
CA ASP A 58 13.11 11.81 -20.13
C ASP A 58 12.90 10.30 -20.25
N LYS A 59 13.95 9.48 -20.01
CA LYS A 59 13.79 8.02 -19.94
C LYS A 59 12.98 7.63 -18.69
N LYS A 60 13.27 8.26 -17.55
CA LYS A 60 12.61 7.99 -16.27
C LYS A 60 11.14 8.45 -16.25
N LEU A 61 10.83 9.60 -16.86
CA LEU A 61 9.46 10.10 -17.03
C LEU A 61 8.64 9.20 -17.98
N ARG A 62 9.25 8.66 -19.03
CA ARG A 62 8.58 7.73 -19.96
C ARG A 62 8.27 6.37 -19.33
N GLU A 63 9.13 5.87 -18.43
CA GLU A 63 8.84 4.66 -17.65
C GLU A 63 7.70 4.86 -16.65
N ILE A 64 7.67 6.02 -15.98
CA ILE A 64 6.60 6.36 -15.01
C ILE A 64 5.26 6.54 -15.71
N ASN A 65 5.23 7.18 -16.89
CA ASN A 65 3.97 7.37 -17.63
C ASN A 65 3.43 6.06 -18.22
N LYS A 66 4.29 5.15 -18.70
CA LYS A 66 3.87 3.82 -19.15
C LYS A 66 3.23 2.97 -18.04
N LEU A 67 3.74 3.08 -16.81
CA LEU A 67 3.17 2.39 -15.65
C LEU A 67 1.80 2.95 -15.24
N ASN A 68 1.61 4.26 -15.35
CA ASN A 68 0.35 4.92 -14.99
C ASN A 68 -0.76 4.66 -16.02
N GLU A 69 -0.42 4.57 -17.31
CA GLU A 69 -1.37 4.26 -18.39
C GLU A 69 -1.96 2.85 -18.27
N THR A 70 -1.21 1.88 -17.74
CA THR A 70 -1.70 0.50 -17.54
C THR A 70 -2.68 0.31 -16.38
N THR A 71 -2.87 1.31 -15.50
CA THR A 71 -3.60 1.13 -14.24
C THR A 71 -4.86 1.98 -14.04
N MET A 72 -5.23 2.86 -14.97
CA MET A 72 -6.30 3.85 -14.72
C MET A 72 -7.40 3.84 -15.78
N SER A 73 -8.29 2.85 -15.70
CA SER A 73 -9.64 2.91 -16.28
C SER A 73 -10.68 3.13 -15.19
N ILE A 74 -10.58 4.24 -14.45
CA ILE A 74 -11.65 4.68 -13.54
C ILE A 74 -12.31 5.89 -14.20
N LYS A 75 -13.57 5.74 -14.62
CA LYS A 75 -14.38 6.87 -15.12
C LYS A 75 -14.53 7.88 -13.97
N ILE A 76 -13.94 9.05 -14.12
CA ILE A 76 -13.95 10.15 -13.13
C ILE A 76 -15.21 11.01 -13.30
N LEU A 77 -15.84 10.96 -14.47
CA LEU A 77 -16.94 11.83 -14.89
C LEU A 77 -18.14 11.01 -15.36
N ASP A 78 -19.34 11.52 -15.09
CA ASP A 78 -20.61 11.04 -15.64
C ASP A 78 -20.85 11.56 -17.08
N GLU A 79 -21.89 11.10 -17.77
CA GLU A 79 -22.21 11.40 -19.18
C GLU A 79 -22.37 12.93 -19.44
N ASP A 80 -22.78 13.69 -18.43
CA ASP A 80 -22.89 15.15 -18.45
C ASP A 80 -21.61 15.89 -17.99
N ARG A 81 -20.47 15.21 -17.90
CA ARG A 81 -19.16 15.74 -17.46
C ARG A 81 -19.08 16.22 -16.00
N HIS A 82 -19.89 15.66 -15.11
CA HIS A 82 -19.83 15.92 -13.66
C HIS A 82 -19.01 14.85 -12.91
N LEU A 83 -18.28 15.23 -11.86
CA LEU A 83 -17.50 14.29 -11.03
C LEU A 83 -18.40 13.32 -10.25
N LEU A 84 -18.23 12.01 -10.45
CA LEU A 84 -19.07 10.96 -9.85
C LEU A 84 -19.03 10.91 -8.32
N HIS A 85 -17.94 11.39 -7.70
CA HIS A 85 -17.82 11.50 -6.25
C HIS A 85 -17.35 12.90 -5.84
N CYS A 86 -18.29 13.82 -5.77
CA CYS A 86 -18.07 15.11 -5.14
C CYS A 86 -18.09 14.91 -3.61
N PRO A 87 -17.06 15.35 -2.85
CA PRO A 87 -17.13 15.35 -1.39
C PRO A 87 -18.34 16.20 -0.98
N ARG A 88 -19.31 15.59 -0.26
CA ARG A 88 -20.41 16.32 0.36
C ARG A 88 -19.82 17.50 1.12
N GLN A 89 -19.99 18.71 0.58
CA GLN A 89 -19.72 19.92 1.32
C GLN A 89 -20.59 19.82 2.56
N LYS A 90 -19.96 19.66 3.74
CA LYS A 90 -20.65 19.90 4.99
C LYS A 90 -21.27 21.28 4.82
N SER A 91 -22.60 21.29 4.72
CA SER A 91 -23.40 22.48 4.68
C SER A 91 -22.82 23.38 5.76
N LYS A 92 -22.37 24.58 5.35
CA LYS A 92 -22.02 25.63 6.30
C LYS A 92 -23.29 25.83 7.12
N SER A 93 -23.39 25.14 8.25
CA SER A 93 -24.43 25.32 9.24
C SER A 93 -24.40 26.81 9.50
N LYS A 94 -25.48 27.46 9.06
CA LYS A 94 -25.71 28.90 9.11
C LYS A 94 -25.13 29.42 10.42
N ILE A 95 -23.93 29.99 10.36
CA ILE A 95 -23.51 30.96 11.35
C ILE A 95 -24.52 32.08 11.12
N LYS A 96 -25.53 32.11 11.98
CA LYS A 96 -26.49 33.20 12.06
C LYS A 96 -25.65 34.46 12.00
N LYS A 97 -25.80 35.24 10.91
CA LYS A 97 -25.37 36.63 10.91
C LYS A 97 -25.94 37.20 12.20
N PRO A 98 -25.14 37.78 13.11
CA PRO A 98 -25.72 38.46 14.25
C PRO A 98 -26.75 39.44 13.68
N HIS A 99 -27.99 39.32 14.15
CA HIS A 99 -28.99 40.32 13.90
C HIS A 99 -28.33 41.68 14.15
N LYS A 100 -28.39 42.57 13.15
CA LYS A 100 -28.28 44.00 13.40
C LYS A 100 -29.48 44.35 14.28
N THR A 101 -29.37 44.10 15.57
CA THR A 101 -30.12 44.87 16.55
C THR A 101 -29.49 46.24 16.49
N ASN A 102 -30.29 47.23 16.06
CA ASN A 102 -29.99 48.64 16.21
C ASN A 102 -29.71 48.89 17.70
N THR A 103 -28.45 48.77 18.09
CA THR A 103 -27.96 49.29 19.36
C THR A 103 -27.31 50.59 18.98
N THR A 104 -28.07 51.66 19.18
CA THR A 104 -27.64 53.05 19.11
C THR A 104 -26.35 53.17 19.91
N THR A 105 -25.20 53.18 19.23
CA THR A 105 -23.96 53.71 19.80
C THR A 105 -24.21 55.19 20.03
N PRO A 106 -24.11 55.71 21.26
CA PRO A 106 -24.09 57.15 21.45
C PRO A 106 -22.83 57.68 20.78
N ASP A 107 -23.00 58.46 19.72
CA ASP A 107 -21.94 59.24 19.09
C ASP A 107 -21.31 60.13 20.15
N TYR A 108 -20.16 59.70 20.68
CA TYR A 108 -19.29 60.62 21.39
C TYR A 108 -18.66 61.52 20.33
N LYS A 109 -19.21 62.72 20.20
CA LYS A 109 -18.81 63.73 19.20
C LYS A 109 -17.33 64.14 19.26
N PHE A 110 -16.55 63.66 20.23
CA PHE A 110 -15.12 63.93 20.35
C PHE A 110 -14.34 62.70 20.86
N PRO A 111 -13.23 62.29 20.22
CA PRO A 111 -12.38 61.20 20.69
C PRO A 111 -11.73 61.58 22.03
N GLY A 112 -11.95 60.78 23.07
CA GLY A 112 -11.32 60.93 24.39
C GLY A 112 -12.22 61.45 25.52
N VAL A 113 -13.46 61.85 25.22
CA VAL A 113 -14.43 62.33 26.23
C VAL A 113 -15.43 61.23 26.58
N VAL A 114 -15.55 60.89 27.86
CA VAL A 114 -16.50 59.89 28.39
C VAL A 114 -17.52 60.61 29.28
N PRO A 115 -18.84 60.41 29.12
CA PRO A 115 -19.82 61.01 30.00
C PRO A 115 -19.66 60.50 31.42
N LEU A 116 -19.76 61.40 32.38
CA LEU A 116 -19.64 61.08 33.80
C LEU A 116 -20.67 60.03 34.25
N ALA A 117 -21.86 60.03 33.65
CA ALA A 117 -22.92 59.05 33.89
C ALA A 117 -22.51 57.61 33.53
N ASP A 118 -21.68 57.40 32.50
CA ASP A 118 -21.21 56.06 32.10
C ASP A 118 -20.06 55.55 32.97
N VAL A 119 -19.33 56.46 33.61
CA VAL A 119 -18.30 56.16 34.62
C VAL A 119 -18.97 55.77 35.94
N LEU A 120 -19.94 56.58 36.40
CA LEU A 120 -20.68 56.35 37.64
C LEU A 120 -21.60 55.12 37.58
N SER A 121 -22.20 54.82 36.42
CA SER A 121 -23.00 53.60 36.22
C SER A 121 -22.16 52.32 36.04
N GLY A 122 -20.82 52.43 36.01
CA GLY A 122 -19.91 51.31 35.80
C GLY A 122 -19.91 50.71 34.39
N LYS A 123 -20.69 51.28 33.46
CA LYS A 123 -20.82 50.81 32.08
C LYS A 123 -19.52 50.98 31.28
N TYR A 124 -18.79 52.07 31.54
CA TYR A 124 -17.47 52.31 30.96
C TYR A 124 -16.47 51.21 31.32
N HIS A 125 -16.39 50.84 32.60
CA HIS A 125 -15.45 49.81 33.08
C HIS A 125 -15.76 48.43 32.49
N LYS A 126 -17.05 48.08 32.37
CA LYS A 126 -17.49 46.82 31.74
C LYS A 126 -17.11 46.75 30.26
N ASN A 127 -17.27 47.84 29.52
CA ASN A 127 -16.91 47.90 28.10
C ASN A 127 -15.39 47.82 27.89
N LYS A 128 -14.60 48.53 28.71
CA LYS A 128 -13.13 48.50 28.65
C LYS A 128 -12.57 47.12 29.00
N ALA A 129 -13.20 46.38 29.91
CA ALA A 129 -12.83 45.01 30.24
C ALA A 129 -13.06 44.05 29.06
N LYS A 130 -14.22 44.13 28.40
CA LYS A 130 -14.51 43.33 27.18
C LYS A 130 -13.52 43.62 26.05
N GLN A 131 -13.14 44.87 25.87
CA GLN A 131 -12.17 45.26 24.85
C GLN A 131 -10.78 44.65 25.12
N ARG A 132 -10.33 44.63 26.38
CA ARG A 132 -9.08 43.97 26.78
C ARG A 132 -9.10 42.45 26.56
N GLU A 133 -10.24 41.79 26.77
CA GLU A 133 -10.38 40.35 26.47
C GLU A 133 -10.28 40.07 24.97
N GLN A 134 -10.94 40.88 24.14
CA GLN A 134 -10.86 40.75 22.69
C GLN A 134 -9.42 40.96 22.17
N GLU A 135 -8.69 41.94 22.71
CA GLU A 135 -7.28 42.16 22.38
C GLU A 135 -6.38 40.99 22.81
N LYS A 136 -6.63 40.38 23.97
CA LYS A 136 -5.90 39.18 24.43
C LYS A 136 -6.15 37.99 23.50
N ILE A 137 -7.39 37.79 23.05
CA ILE A 137 -7.74 36.73 22.09
C ILE A 137 -7.06 36.99 20.75
N ALA A 138 -7.09 38.22 20.24
CA ALA A 138 -6.43 38.61 18.99
C ALA A 138 -4.90 38.42 19.06
N LYS A 139 -4.26 38.80 20.17
CA LYS A 139 -2.82 38.56 20.40
C LYS A 139 -2.48 37.07 20.46
N LYS A 140 -3.32 36.25 21.08
CA LYS A 140 -3.13 34.78 21.09
C LYS A 140 -3.17 34.22 19.66
N ILE A 141 -4.16 34.59 18.85
CA ILE A 141 -4.31 34.16 17.45
C ILE A 141 -3.11 34.61 16.60
N LYS A 142 -2.65 35.84 16.79
CA LYS A 142 -1.49 36.38 16.08
C LYS A 142 -0.20 35.63 16.46
N ASN A 143 -0.01 35.31 17.74
CA ASN A 143 1.14 34.55 18.20
C ASN A 143 1.13 33.08 17.74
N THR A 144 -0.03 32.42 17.64
CA THR A 144 -0.12 31.08 17.03
C THR A 144 0.17 31.11 15.54
N MET A 145 -0.29 32.14 14.80
CA MET A 145 0.06 32.32 13.39
C MET A 145 1.56 32.55 13.19
N ILE A 146 2.19 33.37 14.03
CA ILE A 146 3.65 33.62 13.95
C ILE A 146 4.44 32.35 14.27
N LYS A 147 4.04 31.56 15.29
CA LYS A 147 4.67 30.25 15.58
C LYS A 147 4.49 29.23 14.47
N ALA A 148 3.39 29.29 13.71
CA ALA A 148 3.18 28.43 12.54
C ALA A 148 4.02 28.84 11.32
N GLN A 149 4.50 30.09 11.26
CA GLN A 149 5.31 30.62 10.16
C GLN A 149 6.82 30.43 10.37
N ILE A 150 7.30 30.26 11.60
CA ILE A 150 8.73 30.05 11.89
C ILE A 150 9.03 28.55 11.81
N LEU A 151 9.12 28.02 10.59
CA LEU A 151 9.93 26.85 10.27
C LEU A 151 11.33 27.36 9.87
N PRO A 152 12.43 26.74 10.32
CA PRO A 152 13.77 27.22 10.05
C PRO A 152 14.05 27.29 8.53
N THR A 153 14.37 28.49 8.07
CA THR A 153 14.51 28.91 6.66
C THR A 153 15.63 28.20 5.89
N ASN A 154 16.43 27.36 6.56
CA ASN A 154 17.60 26.71 5.97
C ASN A 154 17.28 25.39 5.23
N PHE A 155 16.00 25.02 5.12
CA PHE A 155 15.55 23.77 4.47
C PHE A 155 14.98 23.92 3.06
N ILE A 156 15.07 25.10 2.47
CA ILE A 156 14.46 25.36 1.17
C ILE A 156 15.55 25.27 0.11
N GLY A 157 15.81 24.06 -0.39
CA GLY A 157 16.42 23.94 -1.71
C GLY A 157 15.58 24.72 -2.75
N PRO A 158 16.16 25.23 -3.85
CA PRO A 158 15.45 26.09 -4.81
C PRO A 158 14.20 25.45 -5.46
N SER A 159 13.97 24.14 -5.28
CA SER A 159 12.74 23.44 -5.66
C SER A 159 11.57 23.61 -4.67
N LEU A 160 11.75 24.31 -3.56
CA LEU A 160 10.78 24.47 -2.46
C LEU A 160 10.27 25.91 -2.30
N HIS A 161 10.45 26.78 -3.31
CA HIS A 161 9.72 28.04 -3.32
C HIS A 161 8.23 27.72 -3.31
N ALA A 162 7.54 28.13 -2.23
CA ALA A 162 6.09 28.06 -2.15
C ALA A 162 5.52 28.80 -3.37
N CYS A 163 4.99 28.04 -4.34
CA CYS A 163 4.19 28.60 -5.41
C CYS A 163 2.87 29.03 -4.77
N ASN A 164 2.85 30.24 -4.21
CA ASN A 164 1.61 30.85 -3.77
C ASN A 164 0.66 30.86 -4.97
N ALA A 165 -0.59 30.47 -4.76
CA ALA A 165 -1.59 30.49 -5.81
C ALA A 165 -1.76 31.94 -6.28
N MET A 166 -1.16 32.27 -7.43
CA MET A 166 -1.29 33.58 -8.07
C MET A 166 -2.50 33.57 -8.98
N SER A 167 -3.23 34.69 -9.03
CA SER A 167 -4.33 34.84 -9.99
C SER A 167 -3.79 34.82 -11.44
N PRO A 168 -4.58 34.40 -12.43
CA PRO A 168 -4.20 34.49 -13.84
C PRO A 168 -3.75 35.90 -14.25
N ASP A 169 -4.39 36.94 -13.69
CA ASP A 169 -4.08 38.34 -13.99
C ASP A 169 -2.73 38.77 -13.38
N GLU A 170 -2.42 38.33 -12.16
CA GLU A 170 -1.12 38.56 -11.55
C GLU A 170 0.00 37.86 -12.33
N GLN A 171 -0.21 36.60 -12.72
CA GLN A 171 0.75 35.85 -13.54
C GLN A 171 1.00 36.55 -14.88
N LEU A 172 -0.08 37.01 -15.52
CA LEU A 172 0.00 37.69 -16.80
C LEU A 172 0.69 39.06 -16.67
N ASN A 173 0.50 39.78 -15.56
CA ASN A 173 1.24 41.02 -15.29
C ASN A 173 2.74 40.78 -15.09
N VAL A 174 3.12 39.71 -14.40
CA VAL A 174 4.53 39.30 -14.25
C VAL A 174 5.12 38.92 -15.60
N LEU A 175 4.39 38.14 -16.42
CA LEU A 175 4.83 37.73 -17.76
C LEU A 175 4.95 38.93 -18.70
N ARG A 176 3.98 39.86 -18.70
CA ARG A 176 4.08 41.13 -19.42
C ARG A 176 5.26 41.97 -18.94
N GLY A 177 5.54 41.99 -17.64
CA GLY A 177 6.69 42.69 -17.07
C GLY A 177 8.03 42.08 -17.51
N MET A 178 8.10 40.75 -17.65
CA MET A 178 9.26 40.05 -18.21
C MET A 178 9.42 40.32 -19.71
N TRP A 179 8.31 40.27 -20.46
CA TRP A 179 8.28 40.57 -21.89
C TRP A 179 8.68 42.01 -22.18
N LYS A 180 8.11 43.02 -21.50
CA LYS A 180 8.47 44.43 -21.67
C LYS A 180 9.95 44.72 -21.39
N LYS A 181 10.59 43.92 -20.52
CA LYS A 181 12.04 44.02 -20.28
C LYS A 181 12.87 43.44 -21.42
N GLN A 182 12.32 42.50 -22.20
CA GLN A 182 12.91 41.94 -23.42
C GLN A 182 12.57 42.78 -24.67
N GLU A 183 11.41 43.45 -24.68
CA GLU A 183 10.80 44.17 -25.81
C GLU A 183 11.40 45.57 -26.09
N ASN A 184 12.43 46.01 -25.38
CA ASN A 184 13.24 47.18 -25.80
C ASN A 184 14.02 46.93 -27.12
N VAL A 185 13.75 45.82 -27.82
CA VAL A 185 14.30 45.42 -29.11
C VAL A 185 13.12 45.05 -30.03
N GLU A 186 12.20 45.98 -30.26
CA GLU A 186 11.16 45.80 -31.29
C GLU A 186 11.80 46.07 -32.66
N ILE A 187 12.47 45.05 -33.20
CA ILE A 187 13.09 45.11 -34.52
C ILE A 187 12.04 44.77 -35.58
N SER A 188 11.55 45.78 -36.29
CA SER A 188 10.74 45.58 -37.50
C SER A 188 11.66 45.11 -38.64
N MET A 189 11.49 43.88 -39.10
CA MET A 189 12.22 43.30 -40.25
C MET A 189 11.83 44.05 -41.53
N ARG A 190 12.81 44.39 -42.39
CA ARG A 190 12.49 45.00 -43.70
C ARG A 190 11.85 43.96 -44.62
N LYS A 191 11.01 44.41 -45.56
CA LYS A 191 10.35 43.52 -46.54
C LYS A 191 11.37 42.77 -47.42
N GLU A 192 12.47 43.44 -47.78
CA GLU A 192 13.59 42.87 -48.54
C GLU A 192 14.28 41.72 -47.78
N ASP A 193 14.44 41.84 -46.46
CA ASP A 193 15.04 40.80 -45.61
C ASP A 193 14.15 39.55 -45.58
N ILE A 194 12.83 39.72 -45.53
CA ILE A 194 11.84 38.63 -45.56
C ILE A 194 11.87 37.89 -46.90
N GLU A 195 11.97 38.63 -48.00
CA GLU A 195 12.08 38.04 -49.34
C GLU A 195 13.41 37.29 -49.52
N THR A 196 14.48 37.78 -48.90
CA THR A 196 15.80 37.14 -48.86
C THR A 196 15.76 35.83 -48.11
N ILE A 197 15.16 35.81 -46.93
CA ILE A 197 14.95 34.60 -46.13
C ILE A 197 14.09 33.58 -46.90
N LYS A 198 13.01 34.01 -47.56
CA LYS A 198 12.15 33.11 -48.36
C LYS A 198 12.88 32.45 -49.52
N TYR A 199 13.78 33.16 -50.19
CA TYR A 199 14.58 32.60 -51.27
C TYR A 199 15.52 31.50 -50.78
N TYR A 200 16.21 31.73 -49.65
CA TYR A 200 17.11 30.72 -49.09
C TYR A 200 16.37 29.48 -48.55
N LEU A 201 15.15 29.64 -48.04
CA LEU A 201 14.31 28.53 -47.62
C LEU A 201 13.76 27.70 -48.79
N ASN A 202 13.56 28.29 -49.97
CA ASN A 202 12.96 27.61 -51.11
C ASN A 202 13.99 27.06 -52.10
N GLU A 203 15.03 27.84 -52.43
CA GLU A 203 15.97 27.53 -53.52
C GLU A 203 17.44 27.49 -53.07
N GLY A 204 17.79 28.09 -51.93
CA GLY A 204 19.18 28.27 -51.51
C GLY A 204 19.82 27.11 -50.74
N ILE A 205 19.04 26.16 -50.21
CA ILE A 205 19.54 25.00 -49.45
C ILE A 205 19.16 23.71 -50.18
N PRO A 206 20.12 23.07 -50.87
CA PRO A 206 19.93 21.75 -51.47
C PRO A 206 19.66 20.68 -50.42
N SER A 207 18.92 19.63 -50.83
CA SER A 207 18.55 18.53 -49.94
C SER A 207 19.72 17.68 -49.45
N ASP A 208 20.90 17.83 -50.06
CA ASP A 208 22.12 17.11 -49.67
C ASP A 208 22.75 17.65 -48.37
N PHE A 209 22.34 18.84 -47.90
CA PHE A 209 22.90 19.49 -46.71
C PHE A 209 22.28 19.03 -45.38
N TYR A 210 21.24 18.20 -45.41
CA TYR A 210 20.61 17.66 -44.20
C TYR A 210 20.21 16.20 -44.40
N ASN A 211 20.03 15.51 -43.29
CA ASN A 211 19.67 14.10 -43.33
C ASN A 211 18.26 13.93 -43.92
N PRO A 212 18.05 12.98 -44.86
CA PRO A 212 16.75 12.70 -45.41
C PRO A 212 15.77 12.26 -44.31
N PHE A 213 14.47 12.38 -44.60
CA PHE A 213 13.42 12.03 -43.65
C PHE A 213 13.58 10.57 -43.16
N PRO A 214 13.54 10.31 -41.85
CA PRO A 214 13.69 8.96 -41.31
C PRO A 214 12.43 8.12 -41.54
N GLU A 215 12.39 7.43 -42.67
CA GLU A 215 11.22 6.65 -43.12
C GLU A 215 10.79 5.56 -42.11
N GLN A 216 11.75 4.98 -41.39
CA GLN A 216 11.52 3.99 -40.33
C GLN A 216 10.56 4.47 -39.23
N VAL A 217 10.53 5.78 -38.95
CA VAL A 217 9.62 6.36 -37.94
C VAL A 217 8.19 6.35 -38.44
N LEU A 218 7.99 6.65 -39.73
CA LEU A 218 6.67 6.66 -40.36
C LEU A 218 6.12 5.25 -40.52
N GLU A 219 6.95 4.28 -40.91
CA GLU A 219 6.60 2.86 -40.98
C GLU A 219 6.14 2.33 -39.61
N ASN A 220 6.92 2.60 -38.56
CA ASN A 220 6.57 2.20 -37.18
C ASN A 220 5.25 2.81 -36.70
N ILE A 221 4.96 4.08 -37.05
CA ILE A 221 3.68 4.72 -36.71
C ILE A 221 2.52 4.03 -37.42
N LYS A 222 2.66 3.69 -38.71
CA LYS A 222 1.63 2.97 -39.47
C LYS A 222 1.36 1.57 -38.91
N GLU A 223 2.41 0.85 -38.52
CA GLU A 223 2.28 -0.53 -38.02
C GLU A 223 1.77 -0.62 -36.59
N ASN A 224 2.25 0.23 -35.68
CA ASN A 224 2.02 0.07 -34.24
C ASN A 224 1.00 1.03 -33.64
N ARG A 225 0.58 2.09 -34.35
CA ARG A 225 -0.30 3.13 -33.78
C ARG A 225 -1.58 3.39 -34.56
N ILE A 226 -1.75 2.81 -35.76
CA ILE A 226 -2.92 3.02 -36.61
C ILE A 226 -3.50 1.66 -36.99
N GLU A 227 -4.83 1.51 -36.87
CA GLU A 227 -5.48 0.26 -37.29
C GLU A 227 -5.43 0.06 -38.81
N PRO A 228 -5.12 -1.17 -39.29
CA PRO A 228 -4.93 -1.45 -40.71
C PRO A 228 -6.19 -1.22 -41.57
N ASN A 229 -7.37 -1.25 -40.96
CA ASN A 229 -8.64 -0.95 -41.64
C ASN A 229 -8.79 0.53 -41.98
N LEU A 230 -8.25 1.43 -41.16
CA LEU A 230 -8.30 2.88 -41.38
C LEU A 230 -7.34 3.30 -42.49
N LEU A 231 -6.15 2.68 -42.55
CA LEU A 231 -5.16 2.89 -43.61
C LEU A 231 -5.71 2.50 -44.99
N LYS A 232 -6.47 1.40 -45.07
CA LYS A 232 -7.13 0.98 -46.31
C LYS A 232 -8.30 1.89 -46.70
N LYS A 233 -9.09 2.33 -45.72
CA LYS A 233 -10.28 3.17 -45.95
C LYS A 233 -9.93 4.60 -46.39
N TYR A 234 -8.84 5.16 -45.86
CA TYR A 234 -8.41 6.54 -46.13
C TYR A 234 -7.05 6.61 -46.80
N TYR A 235 -6.81 5.75 -47.80
CA TYR A 235 -5.53 5.68 -48.51
C TYR A 235 -5.09 7.04 -49.09
N PHE A 236 -5.99 7.75 -49.77
CA PHE A 236 -5.68 9.06 -50.39
C PHE A 236 -5.30 10.12 -49.35
N VAL A 237 -6.00 10.19 -48.22
CA VAL A 237 -5.71 11.14 -47.15
C VAL A 237 -4.38 10.80 -46.48
N THR A 238 -4.10 9.49 -46.33
CA THR A 238 -2.86 9.01 -45.75
C THR A 238 -1.67 9.37 -46.66
N ALA A 239 -1.78 9.11 -47.97
CA ALA A 239 -0.75 9.49 -48.95
C ALA A 239 -0.48 11.02 -48.96
N TYR A 240 -1.53 11.84 -48.86
CA TYR A 240 -1.40 13.29 -48.76
C TYR A 240 -0.70 13.73 -47.47
N MET A 241 -1.09 13.17 -46.31
CA MET A 241 -0.45 13.47 -45.04
C MET A 241 1.01 13.03 -45.01
N GLU A 242 1.35 11.92 -45.66
CA GLU A 242 2.74 11.48 -45.79
C GLU A 242 3.58 12.44 -46.60
N SER A 243 3.08 12.95 -47.73
CA SER A 243 3.79 13.99 -48.48
C SER A 243 3.91 15.28 -47.69
N GLU A 244 2.85 15.67 -46.96
CA GLU A 244 2.86 16.85 -46.09
C GLU A 244 3.88 16.72 -44.95
N ILE A 245 3.98 15.56 -44.30
CA ILE A 245 4.96 15.30 -43.24
C ILE A 245 6.39 15.40 -43.79
N ARG A 246 6.66 14.81 -44.97
CA ARG A 246 7.99 14.88 -45.60
C ARG A 246 8.34 16.33 -45.98
N GLN A 247 7.38 17.09 -46.51
CA GLN A 247 7.56 18.51 -46.83
C GLN A 247 7.77 19.37 -45.57
N ASN A 248 7.03 19.09 -44.49
CA ASN A 248 7.19 19.78 -43.21
C ASN A 248 8.55 19.49 -42.56
N TYR A 249 9.06 18.27 -42.72
CA TYR A 249 10.40 17.92 -42.26
C TYR A 249 11.48 18.65 -43.06
N ASP A 250 11.35 18.69 -44.38
CA ASP A 250 12.27 19.43 -45.25
C ASP A 250 12.31 20.92 -44.90
N THR A 251 11.14 21.57 -44.88
CA THR A 251 11.01 22.98 -44.52
C THR A 251 11.54 23.27 -43.11
N ALA A 252 11.31 22.40 -42.13
CA ALA A 252 11.87 22.53 -40.78
C ALA A 252 13.40 22.42 -40.77
N CYS A 253 13.99 21.48 -41.51
CA CYS A 253 15.44 21.32 -41.60
C CYS A 253 16.11 22.55 -42.24
N LYS A 254 15.58 23.01 -43.38
CA LYS A 254 16.02 24.24 -44.06
C LYS A 254 15.90 25.45 -43.14
N THR A 255 14.79 25.57 -42.41
CA THR A 255 14.58 26.64 -41.42
C THR A 255 15.58 26.60 -40.28
N ILE A 256 15.90 25.41 -39.74
CA ILE A 256 16.87 25.28 -38.65
C ILE A 256 18.27 25.66 -39.11
N ILE A 257 18.69 25.20 -40.29
CA ILE A 257 20.01 25.52 -40.85
C ILE A 257 20.13 27.01 -41.12
N LEU A 258 19.14 27.60 -41.77
CA LEU A 258 19.13 29.04 -42.04
C LEU A 258 19.13 29.84 -40.73
N ASN A 259 18.29 29.47 -39.76
CA ASN A 259 18.26 30.13 -38.46
C ASN A 259 19.57 29.98 -37.67
N TYR A 260 20.34 28.91 -37.91
CA TYR A 260 21.65 28.74 -37.28
C TYR A 260 22.69 29.65 -37.91
N LEU A 261 22.71 29.76 -39.24
CA LEU A 261 23.61 30.65 -39.97
C LEU A 261 23.30 32.13 -39.67
N LEU A 262 22.03 32.50 -39.60
CA LEU A 262 21.59 33.86 -39.27
C LEU A 262 21.83 34.27 -37.80
N MET A 263 22.39 33.39 -36.97
CA MET A 263 22.87 33.75 -35.63
C MET A 263 24.25 34.43 -35.67
N ASP A 264 24.99 34.27 -36.77
CA ASP A 264 26.31 34.87 -36.95
C ASP A 264 26.19 36.28 -37.55
N PRO A 265 26.70 37.33 -36.87
CA PRO A 265 26.66 38.70 -37.39
C PRO A 265 27.40 38.89 -38.72
N ASP A 266 28.45 38.10 -39.00
CA ASP A 266 29.23 38.24 -40.23
C ASP A 266 28.47 37.67 -41.44
N GLU A 267 27.72 36.58 -41.24
CA GLU A 267 26.84 36.00 -42.26
C GLU A 267 25.62 36.89 -42.53
N LEU A 268 25.09 37.57 -41.52
CA LEU A 268 24.02 38.56 -41.69
C LEU A 268 24.48 39.72 -42.61
N ASN A 269 25.70 40.22 -42.39
CA ASN A 269 26.29 41.27 -43.23
C ASN A 269 26.56 40.79 -44.66
N ARG A 270 27.05 39.55 -44.85
CA ARG A 270 27.31 38.94 -46.17
C ARG A 270 26.04 38.77 -46.99
N ILE A 271 24.95 38.34 -46.34
CA ILE A 271 23.65 38.09 -46.97
C ILE A 271 22.85 39.38 -47.15
N GLY A 272 23.27 40.47 -46.50
CA GLY A 272 22.62 41.78 -46.58
C GLY A 272 21.36 41.90 -45.72
N ILE A 273 21.19 41.02 -44.72
CA ILE A 273 20.06 41.07 -43.79
C ILE A 273 20.43 42.00 -42.64
N THR A 274 19.83 43.19 -42.63
CA THR A 274 20.18 44.24 -41.67
C THR A 274 19.67 43.99 -40.26
N ASN A 275 18.57 43.23 -40.15
CA ASN A 275 17.91 42.94 -38.91
C ASN A 275 17.37 41.52 -39.00
N TYR A 276 17.79 40.64 -38.10
CA TYR A 276 17.22 39.31 -37.93
C TYR A 276 16.85 39.11 -36.46
N TYR A 277 15.56 39.15 -36.17
CA TYR A 277 15.03 38.82 -34.86
C TYR A 277 14.39 37.45 -34.94
N ARG A 278 14.90 36.50 -34.15
CA ARG A 278 14.18 35.25 -33.92
C ARG A 278 12.93 35.61 -33.13
N PRO A 279 11.70 35.39 -33.64
CA PRO A 279 10.54 35.37 -32.77
C PRO A 279 10.72 34.16 -31.85
N ASP A 280 11.37 34.36 -30.71
CA ASP A 280 11.20 33.48 -29.58
C ASP A 280 9.72 33.60 -29.24
N TYR A 281 8.91 32.69 -29.80
CA TYR A 281 7.53 32.50 -29.36
C TYR A 281 7.60 31.94 -27.94
N SER A 282 7.96 32.78 -26.98
CA SER A 282 7.86 32.47 -25.57
C SER A 282 6.38 32.53 -25.23
N THR A 283 5.65 31.47 -25.59
CA THR A 283 4.22 31.34 -25.26
C THR A 283 4.03 31.70 -23.78
N MET A 284 3.23 32.74 -23.52
CA MET A 284 2.92 33.17 -22.15
C MET A 284 2.07 32.08 -21.51
N GLN A 285 2.71 31.14 -20.80
CA GLN A 285 2.03 30.03 -20.16
C GLN A 285 1.45 30.49 -18.82
N ILE A 286 0.17 30.82 -18.81
CA ILE A 286 -0.59 31.07 -17.59
C ILE A 286 -1.04 29.73 -17.01
N ARG A 287 -0.78 29.50 -15.73
CA ARG A 287 -1.29 28.33 -15.01
C ARG A 287 -2.51 28.74 -14.20
N GLY A 288 -3.54 27.90 -14.17
CA GLY A 288 -4.66 28.12 -13.24
C GLY A 288 -4.18 28.16 -11.79
N PRO A 289 -4.84 28.89 -10.89
CA PRO A 289 -4.51 28.85 -9.47
C PRO A 289 -4.80 27.44 -8.95
N ILE A 290 -3.77 26.73 -8.49
CA ILE A 290 -3.92 25.39 -7.89
C ILE A 290 -3.79 25.53 -6.37
N PRO A 291 -4.89 25.86 -5.64
CA PRO A 291 -4.84 26.16 -4.21
C PRO A 291 -4.41 24.96 -3.35
N TRP A 292 -4.57 23.74 -3.85
CA TRP A 292 -4.20 22.51 -3.15
C TRP A 292 -2.76 22.04 -3.45
N HIS A 293 -2.03 22.68 -4.36
CA HIS A 293 -0.69 22.23 -4.75
C HIS A 293 0.26 22.24 -3.56
N GLN A 294 0.25 23.34 -2.80
CA GLN A 294 1.11 23.50 -1.63
C GLN A 294 0.75 22.50 -0.53
N THR A 295 -0.55 22.28 -0.28
CA THR A 295 -1.00 21.31 0.72
C THR A 295 -0.60 19.89 0.30
N ALA A 296 -0.75 19.53 -0.97
CA ALA A 296 -0.32 18.23 -1.49
C ALA A 296 1.20 18.02 -1.36
N ILE A 297 2.02 19.01 -1.71
CA ILE A 297 3.48 18.92 -1.55
C ILE A 297 3.85 18.76 -0.08
N THR A 298 3.26 19.59 0.80
CA THR A 298 3.54 19.56 2.24
C THR A 298 3.15 18.21 2.84
N GLN A 299 1.97 17.69 2.50
CA GLN A 299 1.52 16.38 2.98
C GLN A 299 2.39 15.23 2.43
N ARG A 300 2.78 15.29 1.15
CA ARG A 300 3.69 14.30 0.56
C ARG A 300 5.02 14.26 1.30
N ASP A 301 5.56 15.41 1.66
CA ASP A 301 6.84 15.50 2.37
C ASP A 301 6.71 15.04 3.83
N GLN A 302 5.60 15.39 4.49
CA GLN A 302 5.26 14.84 5.81
C GLN A 302 5.17 13.31 5.79
N LEU A 303 4.54 12.72 4.78
CA LEU A 303 4.50 11.27 4.61
C LEU A 303 5.90 10.69 4.37
N ARG A 304 6.71 11.33 3.50
CA ARG A 304 8.07 10.89 3.21
C ARG A 304 8.94 10.83 4.47
N HIS A 305 8.82 11.81 5.36
CA HIS A 305 9.63 11.91 6.57
C HIS A 305 9.11 11.09 7.76
N ASN A 306 7.83 10.72 7.80
CA ASN A 306 7.25 10.01 8.95
C ASN A 306 6.91 8.53 8.68
N LEU A 307 6.65 8.14 7.43
CA LEU A 307 6.06 6.83 7.11
C LEU A 307 7.12 5.73 6.92
N TYR A 308 8.37 6.10 6.57
CA TYR A 308 9.52 5.22 6.36
C TYR A 308 9.32 3.98 5.43
N ILE A 309 8.17 3.82 4.77
CA ILE A 309 7.81 2.62 3.97
C ILE A 309 8.85 2.29 2.90
N PHE A 310 9.45 3.31 2.28
CA PHE A 310 10.44 3.15 1.21
C PHE A 310 11.88 3.02 1.73
N ASN A 311 12.09 2.89 3.03
CA ASN A 311 13.42 2.65 3.56
C ASN A 311 13.85 1.21 3.22
N ASP A 312 15.02 1.04 2.61
CA ASP A 312 15.57 -0.26 2.21
C ASP A 312 15.60 -1.26 3.37
N THR A 313 15.89 -0.80 4.59
CA THR A 313 15.89 -1.65 5.80
C THR A 313 14.53 -2.28 6.09
N ILE A 314 13.45 -1.52 5.89
CA ILE A 314 12.07 -1.97 6.09
C ILE A 314 11.67 -2.96 4.98
N LEU A 315 12.10 -2.72 3.74
CA LEU A 315 11.87 -3.65 2.62
C LEU A 315 12.59 -4.98 2.82
N MET A 316 13.84 -4.93 3.29
CA MET A 316 14.61 -6.13 3.65
C MET A 316 13.97 -6.86 4.83
N LEU A 317 13.48 -6.15 5.85
CA LEU A 317 12.75 -6.75 6.98
C LEU A 317 11.51 -7.53 6.50
N ASN A 318 10.74 -6.99 5.55
CA ASN A 318 9.63 -7.73 4.95
C ASN A 318 10.09 -8.97 4.17
N THR A 319 11.28 -8.93 3.57
CA THR A 319 11.86 -10.08 2.87
C THR A 319 12.26 -11.20 3.84
N ILE A 320 12.82 -10.85 5.02
CA ILE A 320 13.06 -11.83 6.09
C ILE A 320 11.73 -12.47 6.51
N TRP A 321 10.70 -11.66 6.77
CA TRP A 321 9.40 -12.18 7.19
C TRP A 321 8.78 -13.19 6.21
N LYS A 322 8.98 -13.03 4.89
CA LYS A 322 8.49 -14.00 3.89
C LYS A 322 9.00 -15.43 4.12
N LYS A 323 10.14 -15.62 4.79
CA LYS A 323 10.63 -16.96 5.16
C LYS A 323 9.83 -17.55 6.32
N TYR A 324 9.53 -16.73 7.32
CA TYR A 324 8.85 -17.11 8.57
C TYR A 324 7.32 -17.16 8.44
N SER A 325 6.75 -16.48 7.43
CA SER A 325 5.32 -16.50 7.14
C SER A 325 4.85 -17.76 6.42
N LYS A 326 5.78 -18.62 5.99
CA LYS A 326 5.50 -19.94 5.40
C LYS A 326 5.10 -20.90 6.52
N GLY A 327 3.89 -21.46 6.42
CA GLY A 327 3.30 -22.33 7.44
C GLY A 327 2.25 -21.66 8.31
N TYR A 328 1.94 -22.33 9.43
CA TYR A 328 0.93 -21.97 10.43
C TYR A 328 1.50 -22.24 11.82
N ILE A 329 1.01 -21.54 12.84
CA ILE A 329 1.37 -21.78 14.26
C ILE A 329 0.90 -23.17 14.67
N PHE A 330 -0.33 -23.50 14.29
CA PHE A 330 -0.95 -24.81 14.47
C PHE A 330 -1.30 -25.38 13.09
N SER A 331 -0.60 -26.43 12.67
CA SER A 331 -0.78 -27.04 11.35
C SER A 331 -1.72 -28.24 11.43
N ILE A 332 -2.91 -28.09 10.87
CA ILE A 332 -3.92 -29.16 10.79
C ILE A 332 -3.45 -30.29 9.87
N GLU A 333 -2.66 -29.99 8.84
CA GLU A 333 -2.08 -31.02 7.97
C GLU A 333 -1.10 -31.91 8.73
N ASN A 334 -0.34 -31.35 9.68
CA ASN A 334 0.54 -32.14 10.52
C ASN A 334 -0.26 -32.95 11.54
N LEU A 335 -1.33 -32.37 12.10
CA LEU A 335 -2.25 -33.10 12.97
C LEU A 335 -2.88 -34.30 12.25
N LYS A 336 -3.30 -34.14 10.99
CA LYS A 336 -3.82 -35.24 10.16
C LYS A 336 -2.80 -36.36 9.91
N LYS A 337 -1.50 -36.06 9.94
CA LYS A 337 -0.43 -37.06 9.78
C LYS A 337 -0.14 -37.85 11.07
N GLU A 338 -0.33 -37.24 12.24
CA GLU A 338 -0.23 -37.93 13.54
C GLU A 338 -1.36 -38.97 13.70
N GLY A 339 -2.49 -38.75 13.02
CA GLY A 339 -3.63 -39.67 12.98
C GLY A 339 -4.88 -39.04 13.58
N LEU A 340 -5.96 -39.03 12.81
CA LEU A 340 -7.30 -38.68 13.28
C LEU A 340 -8.16 -39.96 13.29
N PRO A 341 -9.05 -40.13 14.28
CA PRO A 341 -9.37 -39.22 15.40
C PRO A 341 -8.30 -39.22 16.51
N ILE A 342 -8.05 -38.07 17.13
CA ILE A 342 -7.01 -37.91 18.17
C ILE A 342 -7.58 -37.97 19.59
N THR A 343 -6.82 -38.51 20.54
CA THR A 343 -7.17 -38.45 21.96
C THR A 343 -7.01 -37.03 22.51
N PRO A 344 -7.90 -36.55 23.39
CA PRO A 344 -7.83 -35.21 24.00
C PRO A 344 -6.47 -34.84 24.59
N SER A 345 -5.82 -35.75 25.32
CA SER A 345 -4.49 -35.53 25.90
C SER A 345 -3.41 -35.34 24.83
N SER A 346 -3.44 -36.18 23.78
CA SER A 346 -2.50 -36.08 22.66
C SER A 346 -2.70 -34.80 21.84
N LEU A 347 -3.94 -34.30 21.74
CA LEU A 347 -4.23 -33.02 21.09
C LEU A 347 -3.62 -31.86 21.87
N GLN A 348 -3.74 -31.86 23.20
CA GLN A 348 -3.15 -30.86 24.08
C GLN A 348 -1.61 -30.86 23.94
N ASP A 349 -0.99 -32.03 24.00
CA ASP A 349 0.47 -32.18 23.84
C ASP A 349 0.95 -31.70 22.47
N PHE A 350 0.22 -32.03 21.40
CA PHE A 350 0.53 -31.57 20.05
C PHE A 350 0.40 -30.05 19.91
N LEU A 351 -0.63 -29.47 20.52
CA LEU A 351 -0.85 -28.03 20.55
C LEU A 351 0.32 -27.33 21.25
N ASP A 352 0.69 -27.78 22.45
CA ASP A 352 1.78 -27.19 23.22
C ASP A 352 3.13 -27.32 22.50
N LYS A 353 3.48 -28.51 22.01
CA LYS A 353 4.72 -28.74 21.23
C LYS A 353 4.79 -27.86 19.97
N SER A 354 3.69 -27.74 19.23
CA SER A 354 3.63 -26.92 18.02
C SER A 354 3.79 -25.43 18.34
N CYS A 355 3.10 -24.97 19.39
CA CYS A 355 3.14 -23.59 19.87
C CYS A 355 4.54 -23.20 20.38
N ASP A 356 5.18 -24.04 21.19
CA ASP A 356 6.50 -23.79 21.75
C ASP A 356 7.59 -23.82 20.67
N LYS A 357 7.51 -24.77 19.74
CA LYS A 357 8.41 -24.82 18.57
C LYS A 357 8.32 -23.55 17.75
N PHE A 358 7.11 -23.05 17.49
CA PHE A 358 6.92 -21.81 16.73
C PHE A 358 7.40 -20.59 17.51
N ARG A 359 7.14 -20.53 18.82
CA ARG A 359 7.61 -19.44 19.68
C ARG A 359 9.14 -19.37 19.73
N ASN A 360 9.80 -20.52 19.87
CA ASN A 360 11.27 -20.61 19.85
C ASN A 360 11.83 -20.10 18.51
N LYS A 361 11.19 -20.46 17.39
CA LYS A 361 11.55 -19.96 16.07
C LYS A 361 11.42 -18.43 15.97
N LEU A 362 10.36 -17.85 16.53
CA LEU A 362 10.18 -16.40 16.53
C LEU A 362 11.22 -15.68 17.42
N VAL A 363 11.39 -16.14 18.65
CA VAL A 363 12.23 -15.45 19.65
C VAL A 363 13.72 -15.62 19.35
N ASN A 364 14.16 -16.85 19.07
CA ASN A 364 15.59 -17.17 18.94
C ASN A 364 16.13 -16.95 17.53
N GLU A 365 15.33 -17.19 16.49
CA GLU A 365 15.79 -17.08 15.10
C GLU A 365 15.32 -15.76 14.45
N TRP A 366 14.01 -15.50 14.40
CA TRP A 366 13.48 -14.37 13.64
C TRP A 366 13.89 -13.00 14.20
N ILE A 367 13.75 -12.78 15.52
CA ILE A 367 14.14 -11.51 16.13
C ILE A 367 15.66 -11.30 16.04
N ALA A 368 16.45 -12.37 16.21
CA ALA A 368 17.90 -12.31 16.07
C ALA A 368 18.31 -11.94 14.63
N GLU A 369 17.72 -12.57 13.61
CA GLU A 369 17.93 -12.19 12.20
C GLU A 369 17.53 -10.73 11.93
N CYS A 370 16.42 -10.26 12.50
CA CYS A 370 16.02 -8.87 12.40
C CYS A 370 17.06 -7.94 13.05
N ALA A 371 17.57 -8.27 14.23
CA ALA A 371 18.62 -7.48 14.89
C ALA A 371 19.91 -7.44 14.06
N GLU A 372 20.35 -8.57 13.52
CA GLU A 372 21.51 -8.60 12.61
C GLU A 372 21.32 -7.73 11.36
N LEU A 373 20.13 -7.71 10.77
CA LEU A 373 19.82 -6.85 9.63
C LEU A 373 20.04 -5.38 9.98
N PHE A 374 19.59 -4.93 11.15
CA PHE A 374 19.79 -3.55 11.58
C PHE A 374 21.25 -3.24 11.91
N LEU A 375 22.02 -4.21 12.40
CA LEU A 375 23.47 -4.05 12.56
C LEU A 375 24.18 -3.87 11.20
N LYS A 376 23.80 -4.67 10.20
CA LYS A 376 24.37 -4.60 8.83
C LYS A 376 23.99 -3.31 8.10
N THR A 377 22.78 -2.82 8.30
CA THR A 377 22.24 -1.63 7.60
C THR A 377 22.39 -0.34 8.41
N LYS A 378 23.23 -0.35 9.46
CA LYS A 378 23.46 0.78 10.36
C LYS A 378 23.81 2.07 9.62
N GLU A 379 24.55 1.97 8.52
CA GLU A 379 24.94 3.11 7.69
C GLU A 379 23.77 3.70 6.89
N SER A 380 22.85 2.88 6.38
CA SER A 380 21.70 3.35 5.58
C SER A 380 20.70 4.21 6.36
N TYR A 381 20.65 4.07 7.69
CA TYR A 381 19.83 4.94 8.53
C TYR A 381 20.66 5.93 9.36
N ARG A 382 22.01 5.94 9.26
CA ARG A 382 22.87 6.95 9.92
C ARG A 382 22.57 8.36 9.46
N ASP A 383 22.20 8.55 8.21
CA ASP A 383 21.86 9.89 7.68
C ASP A 383 20.55 10.43 8.30
N LEU A 384 19.66 9.55 8.76
CA LEU A 384 18.50 9.92 9.58
C LEU A 384 18.92 10.36 11.00
N LEU A 385 20.13 10.01 11.45
CA LEU A 385 20.68 10.29 12.78
C LEU A 385 21.49 11.59 12.87
N LEU A 386 22.09 12.06 11.77
CA LEU A 386 23.16 13.07 11.83
C LEU A 386 22.73 14.50 11.50
N THR A 387 21.45 14.77 11.21
CA THR A 387 21.06 16.07 10.63
C THR A 387 20.84 17.21 11.63
N HIS A 388 20.59 16.97 12.94
CA HIS A 388 20.31 18.05 13.92
C HIS A 388 20.72 17.70 15.36
N GLY A 389 20.50 18.64 16.31
CA GLY A 389 20.91 18.53 17.71
C GLY A 389 20.46 17.26 18.45
N ILE A 390 21.17 16.93 19.54
CA ILE A 390 21.12 15.64 20.28
C ILE A 390 19.71 15.20 20.69
N ASN A 391 18.78 16.12 20.92
CA ASN A 391 17.40 15.80 21.34
C ASN A 391 16.46 15.46 20.17
N GLU A 392 16.62 16.11 19.01
CA GLU A 392 15.78 15.88 17.83
C GLU A 392 16.12 14.55 17.14
N THR A 393 17.39 14.13 17.22
CA THR A 393 17.86 12.84 16.70
C THR A 393 17.30 11.67 17.49
N LYS A 394 17.24 11.76 18.83
CA LYS A 394 16.59 10.76 19.70
C LYS A 394 15.12 10.55 19.35
N TYR A 395 14.38 11.62 19.08
CA TYR A 395 12.96 11.54 18.70
C TYR A 395 12.76 10.87 17.33
N LYS A 396 13.61 11.19 16.34
CA LYS A 396 13.56 10.55 15.01
C LYS A 396 13.90 9.05 15.08
N ILE A 397 14.88 8.67 15.90
CA ILE A 397 15.23 7.26 16.15
C ILE A 397 14.04 6.51 16.74
N LYS A 398 13.42 7.07 17.78
CA LYS A 398 12.25 6.45 18.41
C LYS A 398 11.11 6.27 17.41
N LYS A 399 10.82 7.29 16.59
CA LYS A 399 9.82 7.21 15.52
C LYS A 399 10.13 6.11 14.50
N PHE A 400 11.39 5.97 14.11
CA PHE A 400 11.81 4.94 13.17
C PHE A 400 11.59 3.54 13.75
N PHE A 401 12.04 3.28 14.99
CA PHE A 401 11.83 1.97 15.61
C PHE A 401 10.38 1.71 16.00
N ASP A 402 9.58 2.73 16.28
CA ASP A 402 8.12 2.59 16.42
C ASP A 402 7.47 2.14 15.10
N CYS A 403 7.94 2.64 13.96
CA CYS A 403 7.52 2.16 12.64
C CYS A 403 7.92 0.69 12.44
N VAL A 404 9.17 0.34 12.71
CA VAL A 404 9.67 -1.05 12.65
C VAL A 404 8.82 -1.99 13.51
N ALA A 405 8.59 -1.61 14.77
CA ALA A 405 7.77 -2.38 15.69
C ALA A 405 6.32 -2.51 15.21
N THR A 406 5.75 -1.48 14.59
CA THR A 406 4.40 -1.54 13.99
C THR A 406 4.35 -2.53 12.84
N ILE A 407 5.39 -2.58 11.99
CA ILE A 407 5.48 -3.52 10.88
C ILE A 407 5.63 -4.95 11.40
N MET A 408 6.52 -5.18 12.37
CA MET A 408 6.69 -6.50 13.00
C MET A 408 5.42 -6.95 13.73
N SER A 409 4.73 -6.05 14.43
CA SER A 409 3.45 -6.34 15.07
C SER A 409 2.38 -6.73 14.04
N ARG A 410 2.34 -6.05 12.88
CA ARG A 410 1.45 -6.39 11.77
C ARG A 410 1.76 -7.78 11.20
N GLN A 411 3.03 -8.11 11.05
CA GLN A 411 3.49 -9.42 10.56
C GLN A 411 3.04 -10.55 11.51
N LEU A 412 3.28 -10.38 12.80
CA LEU A 412 2.78 -11.28 13.85
C LEU A 412 1.26 -11.43 13.82
N ARG A 413 0.53 -10.32 13.67
CA ARG A 413 -0.94 -10.35 13.51
C ARG A 413 -1.37 -11.17 12.29
N GLN A 414 -0.67 -11.05 11.15
CA GLN A 414 -0.98 -11.81 9.94
C GLN A 414 -0.85 -13.32 10.14
N ILE A 415 0.21 -13.81 10.79
CA ILE A 415 0.40 -15.26 10.97
C ILE A 415 -0.60 -15.87 11.96
N VAL A 416 -0.98 -15.14 13.00
CA VAL A 416 -2.02 -15.56 13.95
C VAL A 416 -3.36 -15.68 13.23
N PHE A 417 -3.82 -14.63 12.55
CA PHE A 417 -5.09 -14.71 11.81
C PHE A 417 -5.07 -15.77 10.70
N LYS A 418 -3.92 -15.97 10.04
CA LYS A 418 -3.77 -17.04 9.06
C LYS A 418 -3.97 -18.43 9.71
N SER A 419 -3.45 -18.64 10.91
CA SER A 419 -3.59 -19.90 11.67
C SER A 419 -4.99 -20.08 12.22
N LEU A 420 -5.59 -19.03 12.79
CA LEU A 420 -6.97 -19.05 13.28
C LEU A 420 -7.98 -19.34 12.16
N LYS A 421 -7.83 -18.69 10.99
CA LYS A 421 -8.70 -18.95 9.83
C LYS A 421 -8.59 -20.39 9.32
N GLN A 422 -7.39 -20.96 9.34
CA GLN A 422 -7.19 -22.36 8.95
C GLN A 422 -7.90 -23.31 9.93
N PHE A 423 -7.77 -23.06 11.24
CA PHE A 423 -8.49 -23.81 12.27
C PHE A 423 -10.00 -23.71 12.11
N MET A 424 -10.52 -22.49 11.98
CA MET A 424 -11.95 -22.26 11.77
C MET A 424 -12.46 -22.96 10.52
N LYS A 425 -11.71 -22.94 9.41
CA LYS A 425 -12.11 -23.63 8.19
C LYS A 425 -12.37 -25.12 8.43
N THR A 426 -11.49 -25.78 9.20
CA THR A 426 -11.65 -27.20 9.53
C THR A 426 -12.80 -27.44 10.51
N ILE A 427 -12.96 -26.61 11.54
CA ILE A 427 -14.07 -26.79 12.50
C ILE A 427 -15.43 -26.55 11.82
N LEU A 428 -15.52 -25.61 10.90
CA LEU A 428 -16.76 -25.33 10.16
C LEU A 428 -17.19 -26.48 9.23
N GLU A 429 -16.31 -27.43 8.90
CA GLU A 429 -16.69 -28.66 8.16
C GLU A 429 -17.73 -29.49 8.97
N TYR A 430 -17.76 -29.35 10.29
CA TYR A 430 -18.66 -30.07 11.20
C TYR A 430 -19.93 -29.28 11.58
N LYS A 431 -20.18 -28.11 10.97
CA LYS A 431 -21.27 -27.20 11.36
C LYS A 431 -22.68 -27.82 11.32
N ASN A 432 -22.90 -28.77 10.42
CA ASN A 432 -24.20 -29.42 10.22
C ASN A 432 -24.61 -30.32 11.40
N GLY A 433 -23.72 -30.54 12.38
CA GLY A 433 -24.01 -31.31 13.57
C GLY A 433 -24.08 -32.81 13.33
N ASN A 434 -24.62 -33.53 14.30
CA ASN A 434 -24.77 -34.98 14.25
C ASN A 434 -26.10 -35.46 14.85
N VAL A 435 -27.17 -34.71 14.63
CA VAL A 435 -28.51 -35.13 15.05
C VAL A 435 -28.90 -36.40 14.30
N ILE A 436 -29.24 -37.44 15.06
CA ILE A 436 -29.63 -38.75 14.55
C ILE A 436 -31.16 -38.85 14.65
N ASP A 437 -31.87 -38.64 13.53
CA ASP A 437 -33.34 -38.69 13.47
C ASP A 437 -33.92 -40.12 13.36
N SER A 438 -33.08 -41.11 13.02
CA SER A 438 -33.45 -42.52 12.79
C SER A 438 -32.37 -43.46 13.33
N GLU A 439 -32.46 -44.78 13.12
CA GLU A 439 -31.38 -45.69 13.53
C GLU A 439 -30.02 -45.32 12.90
N TYR A 440 -28.94 -45.44 13.68
CA TYR A 440 -27.59 -45.17 13.20
C TYR A 440 -27.22 -46.12 12.05
N LYS A 441 -26.69 -45.55 10.96
CA LYS A 441 -26.20 -46.31 9.80
C LYS A 441 -24.74 -45.99 9.53
N ASP A 442 -24.04 -46.98 8.99
CA ASP A 442 -22.64 -46.83 8.60
C ASP A 442 -22.46 -45.75 7.56
N LYS A 443 -21.43 -44.93 7.75
CA LYS A 443 -21.06 -43.82 6.85
C LYS A 443 -22.17 -42.77 6.71
N MET A 444 -23.03 -42.64 7.72
CA MET A 444 -24.02 -41.57 7.81
C MET A 444 -23.37 -40.18 7.80
N PHE A 445 -22.13 -40.07 8.27
CA PHE A 445 -21.31 -38.86 8.22
C PHE A 445 -20.12 -39.06 7.28
N ILE A 446 -19.86 -38.05 6.44
CA ILE A 446 -18.79 -38.08 5.42
C ILE A 446 -17.46 -37.59 5.99
N ASN A 447 -17.51 -36.76 7.04
CA ASN A 447 -16.33 -36.13 7.61
C ASN A 447 -15.54 -37.09 8.50
N LEU A 448 -14.22 -37.01 8.41
CA LEU A 448 -13.31 -37.71 9.33
C LEU A 448 -13.43 -37.08 10.73
N PRO A 449 -13.69 -37.86 11.80
CA PRO A 449 -13.83 -37.30 13.14
C PRO A 449 -12.56 -36.64 13.68
N PHE A 450 -12.77 -35.61 14.51
CA PHE A 450 -11.68 -34.78 15.02
C PHE A 450 -11.06 -35.37 16.29
N PHE A 451 -11.86 -35.77 17.27
CA PHE A 451 -11.34 -36.34 18.53
C PHE A 451 -12.22 -37.47 19.08
N ILE A 452 -11.60 -38.28 19.94
CA ILE A 452 -12.22 -39.46 20.58
C ILE A 452 -12.89 -39.03 21.89
N LEU A 453 -14.12 -39.50 22.09
CA LEU A 453 -14.90 -39.40 23.32
C LEU A 453 -15.16 -40.80 23.86
N ARG A 454 -14.86 -41.06 25.13
CA ARG A 454 -15.08 -42.39 25.74
C ARG A 454 -16.37 -42.39 26.54
N ALA A 455 -17.14 -43.47 26.43
CA ALA A 455 -18.28 -43.75 27.29
C ALA A 455 -17.82 -44.56 28.51
N VAL A 456 -18.04 -44.02 29.72
CA VAL A 456 -17.55 -44.56 30.99
C VAL A 456 -18.71 -44.68 31.97
N VAL A 457 -18.83 -45.82 32.65
CA VAL A 457 -19.76 -46.03 33.75
C VAL A 457 -19.05 -45.66 35.06
N PRO A 458 -19.41 -44.54 35.72
CA PRO A 458 -18.63 -43.97 36.81
C PRO A 458 -18.66 -44.81 38.09
N ASN A 459 -19.72 -45.60 38.33
CA ASN A 459 -19.82 -46.50 39.48
C ASN A 459 -20.31 -47.88 39.06
N GLN A 460 -19.70 -48.94 39.62
CA GLN A 460 -20.23 -50.30 39.57
C GLN A 460 -21.64 -50.29 40.21
N ASN A 461 -22.68 -50.71 39.48
CA ASN A 461 -24.12 -50.60 39.82
C ASN A 461 -24.83 -49.28 39.47
N SER A 462 -24.22 -48.38 38.71
CA SER A 462 -24.90 -47.18 38.20
C SER A 462 -25.37 -47.34 36.75
N ILE A 463 -26.54 -46.78 36.46
CA ILE A 463 -27.17 -46.79 35.12
C ILE A 463 -26.67 -45.63 34.25
N GLN A 464 -25.98 -44.66 34.86
CA GLN A 464 -25.61 -43.41 34.20
C GLN A 464 -24.29 -43.57 33.46
N ILE A 465 -24.36 -43.66 32.13
CA ILE A 465 -23.17 -43.59 31.28
C ILE A 465 -22.73 -42.12 31.20
N SER A 466 -21.49 -41.86 31.58
CA SER A 466 -20.83 -40.56 31.53
C SER A 466 -19.85 -40.52 30.36
N PHE A 467 -19.51 -39.31 29.89
CA PHE A 467 -18.54 -39.12 28.83
C PHE A 467 -17.22 -38.63 29.40
N GLU A 468 -16.11 -39.24 28.95
CA GLU A 468 -14.76 -38.82 29.25
C GLU A 468 -14.01 -38.50 27.95
N PRO A 469 -13.60 -37.24 27.71
CA PRO A 469 -13.82 -36.04 28.53
C PRO A 469 -15.28 -35.58 28.55
N THR A 470 -15.66 -34.77 29.55
CA THR A 470 -17.00 -34.20 29.64
C THR A 470 -17.28 -33.18 28.53
N ARG A 471 -18.55 -32.82 28.31
CA ARG A 471 -18.93 -31.78 27.34
C ARG A 471 -18.21 -30.45 27.57
N GLU A 472 -18.07 -30.05 28.82
CA GLU A 472 -17.36 -28.83 29.21
C GLU A 472 -15.85 -28.93 28.94
N GLU A 473 -15.25 -30.08 29.20
CA GLU A 473 -13.84 -30.34 28.90
C GLU A 473 -13.55 -30.33 27.40
N CYS A 474 -14.43 -30.92 26.58
CA CYS A 474 -14.35 -30.83 25.12
C CYS A 474 -14.43 -29.39 24.63
N LEU A 475 -15.33 -28.58 25.19
CA LEU A 475 -15.45 -27.17 24.87
C LEU A 475 -14.17 -26.41 25.24
N ASN A 476 -13.66 -26.64 26.45
CA ASN A 476 -12.42 -26.03 26.91
C ASN A 476 -11.22 -26.44 26.03
N LEU A 477 -11.15 -27.70 25.61
CA LEU A 477 -10.10 -28.21 24.73
C LEU A 477 -10.14 -27.52 23.36
N LEU A 478 -11.30 -27.44 22.70
CA LEU A 478 -11.41 -26.77 21.41
C LEU A 478 -11.17 -25.27 21.48
N LEU A 479 -11.66 -24.60 22.54
CA LEU A 479 -11.40 -23.18 22.78
C LEU A 479 -9.94 -22.90 23.19
N SER A 480 -9.24 -23.89 23.76
CA SER A 480 -7.83 -23.74 24.13
C SER A 480 -6.92 -23.53 22.91
N ILE A 481 -7.26 -24.11 21.75
CA ILE A 481 -6.48 -24.01 20.52
C ILE A 481 -6.32 -22.54 20.06
N PRO A 482 -7.40 -21.79 19.75
CA PRO A 482 -7.28 -20.39 19.35
C PRO A 482 -6.65 -19.51 20.44
N ARG A 483 -6.96 -19.77 21.71
CA ARG A 483 -6.37 -19.05 22.86
C ARG A 483 -4.85 -19.26 22.94
N LYS A 484 -4.38 -20.50 22.79
CA LYS A 484 -2.95 -20.82 22.84
C LYS A 484 -2.22 -20.24 21.64
N ILE A 485 -2.80 -20.31 20.44
CA ILE A 485 -2.27 -19.66 19.23
C ILE A 485 -2.02 -18.16 19.49
N ILE A 486 -2.96 -17.45 20.11
CA ILE A 486 -2.78 -16.03 20.45
C ILE A 486 -1.67 -15.84 21.48
N LYS A 487 -1.64 -16.67 22.54
CA LYS A 487 -0.60 -16.63 23.58
C LYS A 487 0.81 -16.87 23.06
N THR A 488 1.00 -17.66 21.99
CA THR A 488 2.35 -17.91 21.43
C THR A 488 3.07 -16.66 20.98
N VAL A 489 2.33 -15.64 20.57
CA VAL A 489 2.84 -14.39 20.00
C VAL A 489 2.88 -13.26 21.04
N GLN A 490 2.47 -13.56 22.28
CA GLN A 490 2.49 -12.61 23.38
C GLN A 490 3.91 -12.39 23.92
N ASP A 491 4.16 -11.17 24.39
CA ASP A 491 5.41 -10.74 25.03
C ASP A 491 6.67 -10.95 24.17
N ILE A 492 6.53 -10.80 22.85
CA ILE A 492 7.67 -10.82 21.94
C ILE A 492 8.45 -9.51 22.08
N PRO A 493 9.77 -9.55 22.38
CA PRO A 493 10.57 -8.34 22.59
C PRO A 493 10.71 -7.54 21.30
N ARG A 494 10.78 -6.22 21.42
CA ARG A 494 11.12 -5.36 20.28
C ARG A 494 12.60 -5.49 19.92
N VAL A 495 12.90 -5.40 18.63
CA VAL A 495 14.28 -5.48 18.10
C VAL A 495 15.20 -4.41 18.71
N GLU A 496 14.66 -3.25 19.03
CA GLU A 496 15.41 -2.15 19.66
C GLU A 496 15.99 -2.54 21.03
N GLN A 497 15.36 -3.47 21.77
CA GLN A 497 15.87 -3.95 23.06
C GLN A 497 17.16 -4.75 22.89
N LEU A 498 17.30 -5.51 21.80
CA LEU A 498 18.53 -6.24 21.51
C LEU A 498 19.64 -5.31 20.98
N LEU A 499 19.28 -4.28 20.23
CA LEU A 499 20.24 -3.36 19.60
C LEU A 499 20.77 -2.25 20.52
N LEU A 500 19.94 -1.73 21.43
CA LEU A 500 20.21 -0.49 22.19
C LEU A 500 20.65 -0.70 23.64
N THR A 501 21.08 -1.92 23.98
CA THR A 501 21.48 -2.38 25.33
C THR A 501 22.46 -1.48 26.11
N LYS A 502 23.17 -0.53 25.45
CA LYS A 502 24.11 0.39 26.11
C LYS A 502 23.73 1.87 26.15
N GLN A 503 22.85 2.40 25.28
CA GLN A 503 22.67 3.87 25.13
C GLN A 503 21.26 4.38 25.46
N LEU A 504 20.25 3.51 25.47
CA LEU A 504 18.89 3.83 25.88
C LEU A 504 18.41 2.64 26.69
N LYS A 505 18.67 2.63 28.01
CA LYS A 505 17.93 1.77 28.94
C LYS A 505 16.47 2.25 28.95
N GLY A 506 15.74 1.93 27.90
CA GLY A 506 14.29 1.97 27.87
C GLY A 506 13.76 0.76 28.65
N ASP A 507 12.65 0.97 29.33
CA ASP A 507 12.03 0.00 30.23
C ASP A 507 11.99 -1.41 29.64
N SER A 508 12.26 -2.42 30.49
CA SER A 508 12.26 -3.85 30.18
C SER A 508 10.93 -4.40 29.64
N THR A 509 9.96 -3.53 29.37
CA THR A 509 8.55 -3.79 29.06
C THR A 509 8.17 -3.53 27.59
N MET A 510 9.12 -3.12 26.75
CA MET A 510 8.85 -2.78 25.34
C MET A 510 8.63 -4.03 24.47
N VAL A 511 7.41 -4.55 24.47
CA VAL A 511 6.97 -5.70 23.66
C VAL A 511 6.29 -5.26 22.36
N LEU A 512 6.28 -6.15 21.36
CA LEU A 512 5.49 -5.98 20.15
C LEU A 512 4.01 -6.10 20.47
N LYS A 513 3.18 -5.31 19.78
CA LYS A 513 1.72 -5.37 19.97
C LYS A 513 1.21 -6.65 19.31
N ASN A 514 0.40 -7.40 20.05
CA ASN A 514 -0.23 -8.63 19.58
C ASN A 514 -1.74 -8.45 19.38
N ILE A 515 -2.41 -9.56 19.04
CA ILE A 515 -3.86 -9.67 19.00
C ILE A 515 -4.35 -10.00 20.40
N TYR A 516 -5.47 -9.40 20.79
CA TYR A 516 -6.12 -9.71 22.05
C TYR A 516 -7.34 -10.62 21.84
N GLU A 517 -7.65 -11.42 22.85
CA GLU A 517 -8.85 -12.25 22.84
C GLU A 517 -10.13 -11.41 22.76
N THR A 518 -10.12 -10.18 23.29
CA THR A 518 -11.26 -9.25 23.31
C THR A 518 -11.63 -8.66 21.96
N GLU A 519 -10.86 -8.92 20.90
CA GLU A 519 -11.19 -8.42 19.56
C GLU A 519 -12.42 -9.12 18.99
N GLU A 520 -13.30 -8.35 18.34
CA GLU A 520 -14.58 -8.84 17.81
C GLU A 520 -14.43 -10.05 16.88
N ASP A 521 -13.47 -10.00 15.95
CA ASP A 521 -13.19 -11.12 15.04
C ASP A 521 -12.85 -12.41 15.80
N VAL A 522 -12.09 -12.30 16.90
CA VAL A 522 -11.67 -13.46 17.71
C VAL A 522 -12.85 -13.99 18.52
N GLN A 523 -13.63 -13.11 19.14
CA GLN A 523 -14.83 -13.50 19.88
C GLN A 523 -15.84 -14.22 18.98
N ASN A 524 -16.08 -13.71 17.77
CA ASN A 524 -16.97 -14.35 16.80
C ASN A 524 -16.46 -15.76 16.43
N MET A 525 -15.15 -15.93 16.25
CA MET A 525 -14.57 -17.27 16.01
C MET A 525 -14.78 -18.21 17.20
N LEU A 526 -14.59 -17.75 18.44
CA LEU A 526 -14.79 -18.57 19.64
C LEU A 526 -16.26 -19.00 19.82
N ILE A 527 -17.21 -18.08 19.55
CA ILE A 527 -18.64 -18.37 19.60
C ILE A 527 -19.01 -19.42 18.55
N GLU A 528 -18.52 -19.29 17.32
CA GLU A 528 -18.78 -20.28 16.26
C GLU A 528 -18.21 -21.67 16.61
N VAL A 529 -17.03 -21.76 17.23
CA VAL A 529 -16.47 -23.04 17.72
C VAL A 529 -17.40 -23.67 18.75
N GLY A 530 -17.93 -22.87 19.69
CA GLY A 530 -18.92 -23.33 20.65
C GLY A 530 -20.17 -23.88 19.97
N ASN A 531 -20.76 -23.11 19.05
CA ASN A 531 -21.96 -23.53 18.31
C ASN A 531 -21.76 -24.83 17.52
N VAL A 532 -20.60 -25.03 16.90
CA VAL A 532 -20.29 -26.27 16.18
C VAL A 532 -20.27 -27.45 17.16
N LEU A 533 -19.64 -27.30 18.32
CA LEU A 533 -19.58 -28.36 19.32
C LEU A 533 -20.98 -28.70 19.85
N GLU A 534 -21.79 -27.69 20.14
CA GLU A 534 -23.18 -27.82 20.60
C GLU A 534 -24.05 -28.60 19.61
N ASN A 535 -23.86 -28.38 18.30
CA ASN A 535 -24.57 -29.12 17.27
C ASN A 535 -24.09 -30.59 17.13
N ASN A 536 -22.91 -30.93 17.66
CA ASN A 536 -22.29 -32.26 17.54
C ASN A 536 -22.31 -33.08 18.86
N PHE A 537 -22.88 -32.57 19.95
CA PHE A 537 -23.08 -33.36 21.18
C PHE A 537 -24.36 -34.23 21.22
N PRO A 538 -25.46 -33.85 20.55
CA PRO A 538 -26.69 -34.67 20.54
C PRO A 538 -26.48 -36.07 19.98
N GLY A 539 -25.58 -36.27 19.01
CA GLY A 539 -25.30 -37.58 18.42
C GLY A 539 -24.85 -38.63 19.44
N PRO A 540 -23.78 -38.39 20.21
CA PRO A 540 -23.37 -39.28 21.30
C PRO A 540 -24.49 -39.57 22.31
N GLU A 541 -25.26 -38.55 22.71
CA GLU A 541 -26.37 -38.69 23.67
C GLU A 541 -27.50 -39.59 23.13
N THR A 542 -27.86 -39.41 21.86
CA THR A 542 -28.85 -40.24 21.17
C THR A 542 -28.34 -41.66 20.99
N TYR A 543 -27.07 -41.85 20.60
CA TYR A 543 -26.52 -43.19 20.38
C TYR A 543 -26.44 -44.03 21.65
N ILE A 544 -26.12 -43.43 22.80
CA ILE A 544 -26.16 -44.12 24.10
C ILE A 544 -27.54 -44.71 24.40
N THR A 545 -28.62 -44.12 23.87
CA THR A 545 -29.98 -44.64 24.08
C THR A 545 -30.14 -46.07 23.53
N CYS A 546 -29.35 -46.50 22.54
CA CYS A 546 -29.32 -47.89 22.06
C CYS A 546 -28.90 -48.88 23.14
N TYR A 547 -28.10 -48.46 24.13
CA TYR A 547 -27.64 -49.32 25.22
C TYR A 547 -28.64 -49.41 26.39
N LYS A 548 -29.74 -48.64 26.38
CA LYS A 548 -30.75 -48.67 27.46
C LYS A 548 -31.32 -50.07 27.68
N SER A 549 -31.45 -50.85 26.61
CA SER A 549 -31.92 -52.24 26.68
C SER A 549 -31.04 -53.11 27.58
N TYR A 550 -29.76 -52.78 27.77
CA TYR A 550 -28.80 -53.57 28.55
C TYR A 550 -28.52 -52.98 29.95
N TYR A 551 -29.21 -51.92 30.35
CA TYR A 551 -29.00 -51.27 31.65
C TYR A 551 -29.26 -52.18 32.86
N TYR A 552 -30.06 -53.24 32.68
CA TYR A 552 -30.32 -54.24 33.71
C TYR A 552 -29.09 -55.11 34.03
N LEU A 553 -28.12 -55.19 33.11
CA LEU A 553 -26.83 -55.84 33.35
C LEU A 553 -25.93 -54.95 34.22
N LEU A 554 -25.91 -53.64 33.94
CA LEU A 554 -25.06 -52.67 34.63
C LEU A 554 -25.52 -52.33 36.06
N ASN A 555 -26.81 -52.43 36.35
CA ASN A 555 -27.39 -52.04 37.65
C ASN A 555 -27.40 -53.16 38.72
N GLY A 556 -26.87 -54.34 38.40
CA GLY A 556 -26.85 -55.50 39.28
C GLY A 556 -28.23 -56.08 39.60
N THR A 557 -29.23 -55.86 38.74
CA THR A 557 -30.54 -56.51 38.90
C THR A 557 -30.49 -57.99 38.53
N GLU A 558 -29.75 -58.35 37.48
CA GLU A 558 -29.54 -59.75 37.09
C GLU A 558 -28.67 -60.50 38.09
N THR A 559 -27.64 -59.87 38.67
CA THR A 559 -26.84 -60.51 39.74
C THR A 559 -27.71 -60.84 40.95
N LYS A 560 -28.60 -59.92 41.35
CA LYS A 560 -29.59 -60.20 42.42
C LYS A 560 -30.62 -61.25 42.04
N ALA A 561 -31.02 -61.33 40.77
CA ALA A 561 -31.94 -62.36 40.28
C ALA A 561 -31.27 -63.74 40.27
N PHE A 562 -30.00 -63.78 39.88
CA PHE A 562 -29.14 -64.96 39.94
C PHE A 562 -28.91 -65.40 41.38
N ASP A 563 -28.55 -64.50 42.30
CA ASP A 563 -28.38 -64.82 43.72
C ASP A 563 -29.67 -65.37 44.36
N LYS A 564 -30.83 -64.83 43.97
CA LYS A 564 -32.15 -65.36 44.38
C LYS A 564 -32.42 -66.75 43.82
N PHE A 565 -32.02 -67.01 42.58
CA PHE A 565 -32.13 -68.33 41.96
C PHE A 565 -31.24 -69.37 42.66
N PHE A 566 -30.02 -69.01 43.04
CA PHE A 566 -29.15 -69.89 43.85
C PHE A 566 -29.67 -70.15 45.26
N SER A 567 -30.50 -69.25 45.79
CA SER A 567 -31.07 -69.32 47.14
C SER A 567 -32.48 -69.92 47.18
N SER A 568 -33.02 -70.44 46.06
CA SER A 568 -34.37 -71.01 46.02
C SER A 568 -34.42 -72.43 46.59
N ASP A 569 -35.53 -72.77 47.26
CA ASP A 569 -35.83 -74.11 47.79
C ASP A 569 -37.16 -74.61 47.20
N PRO A 570 -37.21 -75.77 46.49
CA PRO A 570 -36.11 -76.70 46.21
C PRO A 570 -35.03 -76.09 45.32
N PHE A 571 -33.80 -76.62 45.45
CA PHE A 571 -32.66 -76.19 44.65
C PHE A 571 -32.94 -76.38 43.15
N PRO A 572 -32.53 -75.42 42.29
CA PRO A 572 -32.84 -75.47 40.88
C PRO A 572 -32.37 -76.73 40.16
N LEU A 573 -33.13 -77.16 39.15
CA LEU A 573 -32.82 -78.32 38.33
C LEU A 573 -31.78 -77.97 37.25
N LEU A 574 -31.00 -78.95 36.78
CA LEU A 574 -29.98 -78.75 35.74
C LEU A 574 -30.55 -78.13 34.44
N ASN A 575 -31.80 -78.45 34.10
CA ASN A 575 -32.47 -77.87 32.93
C ASN A 575 -32.69 -76.36 33.07
N GLU A 576 -32.99 -75.88 34.27
CA GLU A 576 -33.19 -74.44 34.53
C GLU A 576 -31.86 -73.69 34.40
N PHE A 577 -30.74 -74.27 34.85
CA PHE A 577 -29.41 -73.71 34.60
C PHE A 577 -29.09 -73.58 33.11
N ASN A 578 -29.49 -74.56 32.30
CA ASN A 578 -29.28 -74.51 30.85
C ASN A 578 -30.03 -73.34 30.20
N GLU A 579 -31.23 -73.01 30.68
CA GLU A 579 -31.99 -71.84 30.20
C GLU A 579 -31.28 -70.51 30.51
N TRP A 580 -30.70 -70.38 31.71
CA TRP A 580 -29.89 -69.21 32.07
C TRP A 580 -28.61 -69.11 31.22
N VAL A 581 -27.94 -70.23 30.96
CA VAL A 581 -26.76 -70.26 30.07
C VAL A 581 -27.13 -69.83 28.65
N ILE A 582 -28.24 -70.33 28.11
CA ILE A 582 -28.73 -69.96 26.77
C ILE A 582 -29.12 -68.46 26.73
N LYS A 583 -29.75 -67.94 27.78
CA LYS A 583 -30.07 -66.51 27.92
C LYS A 583 -28.80 -65.65 27.83
N PHE A 584 -27.78 -65.96 28.62
CA PHE A 584 -26.52 -65.19 28.61
C PHE A 584 -25.71 -65.37 27.32
N MET A 585 -25.73 -66.56 26.71
CA MET A 585 -25.13 -66.78 25.39
C MET A 585 -25.76 -65.87 24.33
N THR A 586 -27.09 -65.81 24.27
CA THR A 586 -27.82 -64.92 23.35
C THR A 586 -27.50 -63.44 23.60
N ILE A 587 -27.47 -63.01 24.87
CA ILE A 587 -27.11 -61.63 25.23
C ILE A 587 -25.67 -61.31 24.78
N ASN A 588 -24.73 -62.24 24.98
CA ASN A 588 -23.35 -62.06 24.55
C ASN A 588 -23.23 -61.96 23.02
N GLU A 589 -23.94 -62.80 22.28
CA GLU A 589 -24.03 -62.69 20.82
C GLU A 589 -24.61 -61.33 20.36
N ASP A 590 -25.59 -60.80 21.08
CA ASP A 590 -26.18 -59.50 20.77
C ASP A 590 -25.27 -58.32 21.13
N ILE A 591 -24.53 -58.40 22.24
CA ILE A 591 -23.51 -57.40 22.61
C ILE A 591 -22.35 -57.40 21.60
N LEU A 592 -21.91 -58.56 21.13
CA LEU A 592 -20.87 -58.68 20.10
C LEU A 592 -21.29 -58.08 18.74
N LYS A 593 -22.60 -57.92 18.49
CA LYS A 593 -23.11 -57.21 17.30
C LYS A 593 -23.07 -55.69 17.47
N LEU A 594 -22.96 -55.18 18.70
CA LEU A 594 -22.82 -53.75 18.96
C LEU A 594 -21.42 -53.27 18.56
N ARG A 595 -21.29 -51.96 18.34
CA ARG A 595 -20.03 -51.38 17.88
C ARG A 595 -19.22 -50.83 19.02
N ASP A 596 -17.96 -51.22 19.03
CA ASP A 596 -16.95 -50.68 19.94
C ASP A 596 -16.63 -49.21 19.64
N ARG A 597 -16.63 -48.83 18.35
CA ARG A 597 -16.30 -47.48 17.89
C ARG A 597 -17.31 -46.95 16.88
N VAL A 598 -17.77 -45.73 17.11
CA VAL A 598 -18.85 -45.12 16.35
C VAL A 598 -18.47 -43.71 15.92
N GLU A 599 -18.51 -43.47 14.62
CA GLU A 599 -18.15 -42.18 14.03
C GLU A 599 -19.40 -41.28 13.98
N LEU A 600 -19.36 -40.16 14.69
CA LEU A 600 -20.46 -39.22 14.92
C LEU A 600 -20.07 -37.81 14.47
N ASN A 601 -19.67 -37.69 13.20
CA ASN A 601 -19.19 -36.46 12.56
C ASN A 601 -17.94 -35.88 13.25
N LEU A 602 -18.08 -34.91 14.17
CA LEU A 602 -16.95 -34.31 14.89
C LEU A 602 -16.27 -35.28 15.86
N ILE A 603 -17.03 -36.22 16.41
CA ILE A 603 -16.63 -37.05 17.55
C ILE A 603 -16.62 -38.52 17.13
N THR A 604 -15.60 -39.27 17.55
CA THR A 604 -15.66 -40.73 17.58
C THR A 604 -15.98 -41.18 18.99
N LEU A 605 -17.10 -41.87 19.17
CA LEU A 605 -17.48 -42.46 20.44
C LEU A 605 -16.83 -43.84 20.57
N ASP A 606 -16.02 -44.03 21.62
CA ASP A 606 -15.41 -45.30 22.00
C ASP A 606 -16.14 -45.88 23.21
N VAL A 607 -16.67 -47.10 23.07
CA VAL A 607 -17.49 -47.81 24.05
C VAL A 607 -16.77 -49.09 24.55
N SER A 608 -15.55 -49.34 24.07
CA SER A 608 -14.84 -50.61 24.29
C SER A 608 -14.42 -50.91 25.73
N GLU A 609 -14.14 -49.90 26.56
CA GLU A 609 -13.43 -50.11 27.83
C GLU A 609 -14.29 -50.54 29.03
N GLN A 610 -15.64 -50.45 29.01
CA GLN A 610 -16.42 -50.65 30.26
C GLN A 610 -17.80 -51.32 30.19
N ILE A 611 -18.40 -51.52 29.01
CA ILE A 611 -19.71 -52.21 28.95
C ILE A 611 -19.54 -53.75 28.91
N ILE A 612 -18.36 -54.24 28.53
CA ILE A 612 -18.11 -55.67 28.26
C ILE A 612 -17.45 -56.39 29.44
N SER A 613 -16.84 -55.67 30.39
CA SER A 613 -16.13 -56.26 31.55
C SER A 613 -16.95 -56.35 32.83
N GLY A 614 -18.24 -55.99 32.79
CA GLY A 614 -19.16 -55.95 33.92
C GLY A 614 -19.95 -57.24 34.09
#